data_AF-A0A1I9G9I1-F1
#
_entry.id   AF-A0A1I9G9I1-F1
#
_cell.length_a   1.000
_cell.length_b   1.000
_cell.length_c   1.000
_cell.angle_alpha   90.00
_cell.angle_beta   90.00
_cell.angle_gamma   90.00
#
_symmetry.space_group_name_H-M   'P 1'
#
loop_
_entity.id
_entity.type
_entity.pdbx_description
1 polymer ?
#
loop_
_entity_poly.entity_id
_entity_poly.type
_entity_poly.pdbx_seq_one_letter_code
_entity_poly.pdbx_strand_id
1 'polypeptide(L)'
;MDEVGKYDVILLGLAQQMEGGVPQLLDVLFGFLSRKTDFYTGADITKAREMVLKAFDKHSESAKQVAEETKKRRAEEQKRLEERRAAQRAKEEAEMNEPRIREITDEEAAELEKMKNGNVKIPSVAADNGKEKNKESGEEEEEDPDDKGKLKPNAGNGCNLEKYQWTQTLSEIE
;
A
#
# COMPACT_ATOMS: atom_id res chain seq x y z
N MET A 1 -1.55 -32.23 3.66
CA MET A 1 -2.85 -31.54 3.71
C MET A 1 -3.70 -32.32 4.70
N ASP A 2 -4.10 -31.67 5.79
CA ASP A 2 -4.99 -32.29 6.77
C ASP A 2 -6.33 -32.64 6.11
N GLU A 3 -6.92 -33.78 6.44
CA GLU A 3 -8.21 -34.24 5.87
C GLU A 3 -9.32 -33.18 5.98
N VAL A 4 -9.24 -32.33 7.00
CA VAL A 4 -10.19 -31.25 7.27
C VAL A 4 -10.11 -30.14 6.21
N GLY A 5 -8.90 -29.74 5.81
CA GLY A 5 -8.69 -28.61 4.89
C GLY A 5 -9.08 -28.89 3.43
N LYS A 6 -9.28 -30.17 3.08
CA LYS A 6 -9.75 -30.58 1.74
C LYS A 6 -11.08 -29.93 1.36
N TYR A 7 -11.95 -29.71 2.35
CA TYR A 7 -13.30 -29.20 2.13
C TYR A 7 -13.39 -27.68 2.23
N ASP A 8 -12.31 -27.00 2.65
CA ASP A 8 -12.30 -25.55 2.86
C ASP A 8 -12.64 -24.78 1.58
N VAL A 9 -12.18 -25.23 0.41
CA VAL A 9 -12.50 -24.59 -0.87
C VAL A 9 -14.00 -24.61 -1.15
N ILE A 10 -14.66 -25.73 -0.85
CA ILE A 10 -16.10 -25.90 -1.08
C ILE A 10 -16.89 -25.08 -0.05
N LEU A 11 -16.49 -25.14 1.22
CA LEU A 11 -17.15 -24.41 2.31
C LEU A 11 -16.98 -22.90 2.16
N LEU A 12 -15.80 -22.45 1.72
CA LEU A 12 -15.54 -21.03 1.45
C LEU A 12 -16.37 -20.54 0.27
N GLY A 13 -16.45 -21.31 -0.82
CA GLY A 13 -17.30 -20.96 -1.96
C GLY A 13 -18.77 -20.84 -1.55
N LEU A 14 -19.26 -21.76 -0.74
CA LEU A 14 -20.62 -21.70 -0.19
C LEU A 14 -20.83 -20.47 0.71
N ALA A 15 -19.85 -20.16 1.57
CA ALA A 15 -19.93 -19.00 2.46
C ALA A 15 -19.89 -17.66 1.71
N GLN A 16 -19.11 -17.56 0.63
CA GLN A 16 -19.04 -16.34 -0.20
C GLN A 16 -20.36 -16.05 -0.94
N GLN A 17 -21.12 -17.09 -1.27
CA GLN A 17 -22.43 -16.95 -1.91
C GLN A 17 -23.55 -16.52 -0.93
N MET A 18 -23.29 -16.57 0.37
CA MET A 18 -24.28 -16.26 1.41
C MET A 18 -24.12 -14.82 1.89
N GLU A 19 -25.04 -13.94 1.47
CA GLU A 19 -25.09 -12.55 1.91
C GLU A 19 -25.34 -12.40 3.42
N GLY A 20 -26.02 -13.38 4.03
CA GLY A 20 -26.32 -13.42 5.47
C GLY A 20 -25.16 -13.92 6.34
N GLY A 21 -23.99 -14.19 5.75
CA GLY A 21 -22.78 -14.60 6.45
C GLY A 21 -22.92 -15.89 7.26
N VAL A 22 -22.18 -15.97 8.37
CA VAL A 22 -22.09 -17.20 9.20
C VAL A 22 -23.44 -17.67 9.76
N PRO A 23 -24.35 -16.80 10.27
CA PRO A 23 -25.65 -17.25 10.75
C PRO A 23 -26.48 -17.97 9.68
N GLN A 24 -26.50 -17.43 8.45
CA GLN A 24 -27.21 -18.06 7.33
C GLN A 24 -26.55 -19.38 6.93
N LEU A 25 -25.22 -19.46 6.93
CA LEU A 25 -24.48 -20.69 6.66
C LEU A 25 -24.86 -21.81 7.64
N LEU A 26 -24.94 -21.48 8.93
CA LEU A 26 -25.35 -22.45 9.94
C LEU A 26 -26.80 -22.90 9.75
N ASP A 27 -27.71 -21.98 9.45
CA ASP A 27 -29.12 -22.32 9.19
C ASP A 27 -29.26 -23.25 7.97
N VAL A 28 -28.55 -22.97 6.88
CA VAL A 28 -28.53 -23.83 5.69
C VAL A 28 -27.94 -25.20 6.01
N LEU A 29 -26.87 -25.27 6.81
CA LEU A 29 -26.25 -26.53 7.23
C LEU A 29 -27.22 -27.37 8.09
N PHE A 30 -27.84 -26.77 9.11
CA PHE A 30 -28.81 -27.47 9.96
C PHE A 30 -30.08 -27.83 9.18
N GLY A 31 -30.49 -27.00 8.24
CA GLY A 31 -31.55 -27.30 7.29
C GLY A 31 -31.20 -28.48 6.39
N PHE A 32 -29.97 -28.57 5.88
CA PHE A 32 -29.49 -29.73 5.13
C PHE A 32 -29.54 -31.01 5.97
N LEU A 33 -29.04 -30.97 7.21
CA LEU A 33 -29.10 -32.10 8.13
C LEU A 33 -30.55 -32.54 8.36
N SER A 34 -31.49 -31.61 8.52
CA SER A 34 -32.91 -31.98 8.70
C SER A 34 -33.54 -32.68 7.48
N ARG A 35 -33.11 -32.34 6.26
CA ARG A 35 -33.73 -32.84 5.02
C ARG A 35 -33.05 -34.06 4.44
N LYS A 36 -31.74 -34.21 4.67
CA LYS A 36 -30.88 -35.19 3.99
C LYS A 36 -30.24 -36.19 4.93
N THR A 37 -30.37 -36.01 6.24
CA THR A 37 -29.86 -36.94 7.23
C THR A 37 -30.94 -37.26 8.27
N ASP A 38 -30.70 -38.29 9.06
CA ASP A 38 -31.50 -38.68 10.21
C ASP A 38 -31.05 -37.96 11.49
N PHE A 39 -30.33 -36.83 11.38
CA PHE A 39 -29.70 -36.17 12.52
C PHE A 39 -30.67 -35.82 13.66
N TYR A 40 -31.90 -35.43 13.32
CA TYR A 40 -32.94 -35.08 14.30
C TYR A 40 -33.93 -36.21 14.61
N THR A 41 -33.89 -37.32 13.86
CA THR A 41 -34.88 -38.41 13.94
C THR A 41 -34.27 -39.76 14.33
N GLY A 42 -32.98 -39.97 14.08
CA GLY A 42 -32.25 -41.21 14.35
C GLY A 42 -31.77 -41.35 15.80
N ALA A 43 -31.64 -40.24 16.54
CA ALA A 43 -31.28 -40.23 17.95
C ALA A 43 -32.13 -39.22 18.73
N ASP A 44 -32.07 -39.29 20.06
CA ASP A 44 -32.68 -38.29 20.94
C ASP A 44 -32.11 -36.89 20.61
N ILE A 45 -33.00 -35.91 20.45
CA ILE A 45 -32.67 -34.51 20.14
C ILE A 45 -31.64 -33.96 21.15
N THR A 46 -31.71 -34.42 22.39
CA THR A 46 -30.76 -34.04 23.45
C THR A 46 -29.32 -34.43 23.09
N LYS A 47 -29.13 -35.63 22.54
CA LYS A 47 -27.82 -36.12 22.09
C LYS A 47 -27.35 -35.36 20.85
N ALA A 48 -28.26 -35.10 19.90
CA ALA A 48 -27.93 -34.32 18.70
C ALA A 48 -27.39 -32.92 19.08
N ARG A 49 -28.04 -32.26 20.04
CA ARG A 49 -27.57 -30.98 20.58
C ARG A 49 -26.22 -31.08 21.27
N GLU A 50 -26.01 -32.12 22.07
CA GLU A 50 -24.73 -32.36 22.75
C GLU A 50 -23.57 -32.56 21.75
N MET A 51 -23.82 -33.25 20.62
CA MET A 51 -22.80 -33.44 19.58
C MET A 51 -22.37 -32.10 18.95
N VAL A 52 -23.31 -31.21 18.66
CA VAL A 52 -23.00 -29.88 18.10
C VAL A 52 -22.18 -29.06 19.09
N LEU A 53 -22.56 -29.06 20.37
CA LEU A 53 -21.85 -28.32 21.41
C LEU A 53 -20.42 -28.86 21.60
N LYS A 54 -20.24 -30.18 21.65
CA LYS A 54 -18.91 -30.80 21.73
C LYS A 54 -18.02 -30.43 20.54
N ALA A 55 -18.57 -30.40 19.33
CA ALA A 55 -17.84 -29.99 18.14
C ALA A 55 -17.47 -28.50 18.21
N PHE A 56 -18.41 -27.65 18.63
CA PHE A 56 -18.17 -26.22 18.86
C PHE A 56 -17.03 -26.00 19.86
N ASP A 57 -17.08 -26.64 21.02
CA ASP A 57 -16.07 -26.48 22.07
C ASP A 57 -14.67 -26.87 21.57
N LYS A 58 -14.56 -28.05 20.93
CA LYS A 58 -13.31 -28.56 20.34
C LYS A 58 -12.67 -27.56 19.37
N HIS A 59 -13.46 -27.00 18.45
CA HIS A 59 -12.93 -26.04 17.48
C HIS A 59 -12.76 -24.64 18.09
N SER A 60 -13.54 -24.26 19.10
CA SER A 60 -13.41 -22.97 19.78
C SER A 60 -12.08 -22.84 20.53
N GLU A 61 -11.60 -23.90 21.17
CA GLU A 61 -10.32 -23.90 21.88
C GLU A 61 -9.15 -23.74 20.91
N SER A 62 -9.17 -24.51 19.81
CA SER A 62 -8.16 -24.42 18.76
C SER A 62 -8.19 -23.05 18.07
N ALA A 63 -9.38 -22.52 17.76
CA ALA A 63 -9.52 -21.20 17.13
C ALA A 63 -9.05 -20.06 18.05
N LYS A 64 -9.32 -20.13 19.36
CA LYS A 64 -8.82 -19.15 20.33
C LYS A 64 -7.29 -19.13 20.40
N GLN A 65 -6.65 -20.30 20.39
CA GLN A 65 -5.19 -20.41 20.40
C GLN A 65 -4.58 -19.81 19.13
N VAL A 66 -5.11 -20.16 17.95
CA VAL A 66 -4.65 -19.63 16.67
C VAL A 66 -4.89 -18.11 16.56
N ALA A 67 -6.02 -17.61 17.07
CA ALA A 67 -6.32 -16.18 17.08
C ALA A 67 -5.36 -15.39 17.98
N GLU A 68 -5.06 -15.91 19.17
CA GLU A 68 -4.08 -15.31 20.09
C GLU A 68 -2.67 -15.31 19.50
N GLU A 69 -2.23 -16.41 18.89
CA GLU A 69 -0.92 -16.51 18.23
C GLU A 69 -0.83 -15.55 17.03
N THR A 70 -1.86 -15.49 16.20
CA THR A 70 -1.92 -14.58 15.04
C THR A 70 -1.90 -13.11 15.50
N LYS A 71 -2.59 -12.80 16.60
CA LYS A 71 -2.61 -11.44 17.18
C LYS A 71 -1.23 -11.06 17.73
N LYS A 72 -0.54 -11.97 18.42
CA LYS A 72 0.83 -11.76 18.90
C LYS A 72 1.79 -11.54 17.73
N ARG A 73 1.74 -12.39 16.69
CA ARG A 73 2.59 -12.25 15.50
C ARG A 73 2.37 -10.91 14.79
N ARG A 74 1.11 -10.49 14.62
CA ARG A 74 0.78 -9.17 14.03
C ARG A 74 1.31 -8.01 14.88
N ALA A 75 1.20 -8.10 16.20
CA ALA A 75 1.70 -7.06 17.12
C ALA A 75 3.24 -6.98 17.11
N GLU A 76 3.93 -8.11 17.03
CA GLU A 76 5.40 -8.17 16.91
C GLU A 76 5.88 -7.62 15.56
N GLU A 77 5.21 -7.97 14.46
CA GLU A 77 5.51 -7.40 13.14
C GLU A 77 5.28 -5.89 13.09
N GLN A 78 4.20 -5.39 13.71
CA GLN A 78 3.94 -3.95 13.83
C GLN A 78 5.03 -3.25 14.64
N LYS A 79 5.40 -3.77 15.81
CA LYS A 79 6.49 -3.20 16.62
C LYS A 79 7.81 -3.17 15.87
N ARG A 80 8.17 -4.26 15.20
CA ARG A 80 9.40 -4.32 14.40
C ARG A 80 9.41 -3.31 13.25
N LEU A 81 8.25 -3.09 12.62
CA LEU A 81 8.11 -2.09 11.56
C LEU A 81 8.20 -0.66 12.10
N GLU A 82 7.59 -0.39 13.25
CA GLU A 82 7.67 0.90 13.94
C GLU A 82 9.09 1.22 14.42
N GLU A 83 9.79 0.27 15.02
CA GLU A 83 11.20 0.42 15.42
C GLU A 83 12.09 0.69 14.20
N ARG A 84 11.89 -0.03 13.08
CA ARG A 84 12.64 0.22 11.85
C ARG A 84 12.38 1.61 11.29
N ARG A 85 11.12 2.07 11.32
CA ARG A 85 10.74 3.41 10.86
C ARG A 85 11.28 4.51 11.77
N ALA A 86 11.27 4.30 13.09
CA ALA A 86 11.83 5.24 14.05
C ALA A 86 13.35 5.34 13.93
N ALA A 87 14.05 4.21 13.77
CA ALA A 87 15.49 4.19 13.55
C ALA A 87 15.90 4.87 12.23
N GLN A 88 15.09 4.72 11.17
CA GLN A 88 15.32 5.43 9.92
C GLN A 88 15.14 6.94 10.08
N ARG A 89 14.06 7.39 10.72
CA ARG A 89 13.83 8.81 11.01
C ARG A 89 14.92 9.42 11.87
N ALA A 90 15.39 8.70 12.89
CA ALA A 90 16.48 9.17 13.75
C ALA A 90 17.82 9.28 12.99
N LYS A 91 18.07 8.41 12.00
CA LYS A 91 19.23 8.52 11.12
C LYS A 91 19.10 9.70 10.16
N GLU A 92 17.95 9.87 9.52
CA GLU A 92 17.67 11.02 8.65
C GLU A 92 17.75 12.35 9.42
N GLU A 93 17.27 12.39 10.66
CA GLU A 93 17.37 13.56 11.53
C GLU A 93 18.80 13.80 12.02
N ALA A 94 19.58 12.75 12.28
CA ALA A 94 21.01 12.89 12.59
C ALA A 94 21.81 13.37 11.37
N GLU A 95 21.47 12.92 10.16
CA GLU A 95 22.10 13.35 8.91
C GLU A 95 21.70 14.79 8.52
N MET A 96 20.46 15.22 8.83
CA MET A 96 20.04 16.62 8.70
C MET A 96 20.60 17.54 9.79
N ASN A 97 20.86 17.02 11.00
CA ASN A 97 21.49 17.77 12.08
C ASN A 97 23.03 17.71 12.05
N GLU A 98 23.64 16.95 11.15
CA GLU A 98 25.07 17.08 10.87
C GLU A 98 25.32 18.47 10.26
N PRO A 99 26.14 19.32 10.90
CA PRO A 99 26.32 20.71 10.47
C PRO A 99 27.06 20.76 9.12
N ARG A 100 26.30 20.89 8.03
CA ARG A 100 26.82 21.13 6.67
C ARG A 100 27.14 22.61 6.40
N ILE A 101 27.32 23.41 7.45
CA ILE A 101 27.93 24.73 7.36
C ILE A 101 29.31 24.62 8.02
N ARG A 102 30.33 24.31 7.22
CA ARG A 102 31.71 24.65 7.58
C ARG A 102 31.85 26.15 7.38
N GLU A 103 32.30 26.86 8.41
CA GLU A 103 32.71 28.27 8.29
C GLU A 103 33.77 28.36 7.18
N ILE A 104 33.43 29.01 6.07
CA ILE A 104 34.42 29.56 5.16
C ILE A 104 35.10 30.68 5.95
N THR A 105 36.38 30.51 6.26
CA THR A 105 37.22 31.57 6.82
C THR A 105 37.27 32.76 5.85
N ASP A 106 37.20 33.99 6.39
CA ASP A 106 37.10 35.28 5.67
C ASP A 106 38.14 35.53 4.56
N GLU A 107 39.18 34.70 4.42
CA GLU A 107 40.24 34.85 3.42
C GLU A 107 39.82 34.39 2.00
N GLU A 108 38.97 33.38 1.84
CA GLU A 108 38.55 32.90 0.49
C GLU A 108 37.40 33.72 -0.11
N ALA A 109 36.63 34.44 0.71
CA ALA A 109 35.56 35.33 0.24
C ALA A 109 36.11 36.55 -0.53
N ALA A 110 37.30 37.02 -0.16
CA ALA A 110 37.96 38.15 -0.83
C ALA A 110 38.51 37.81 -2.23
N GLU A 111 38.76 36.53 -2.51
CA GLU A 111 39.30 36.08 -3.80
C GLU A 111 38.20 35.98 -4.88
N LEU A 112 36.98 35.65 -4.48
CA LEU A 112 35.79 35.62 -5.34
C LEU A 112 35.26 37.01 -5.73
N GLU A 113 35.42 38.03 -4.87
CA GLU A 113 35.06 39.42 -5.22
C GLU A 113 36.02 40.04 -6.23
N LYS A 114 37.30 39.67 -6.21
CA LYS A 114 38.28 40.16 -7.20
C LYS A 114 38.02 39.64 -8.60
N MET A 115 37.36 38.48 -8.75
CA MET A 115 37.07 37.89 -10.06
C MET A 115 35.78 38.45 -10.72
N LYS A 116 34.89 39.12 -9.97
CA LYS A 116 33.60 39.64 -10.49
C LYS A 116 33.60 41.13 -10.87
N ASN A 117 34.64 41.90 -10.54
CA ASN A 117 34.68 43.36 -10.78
C ASN A 117 35.38 43.80 -12.09
N GLY A 118 35.54 42.91 -13.07
CA GLY A 118 36.23 43.17 -14.36
C GLY A 118 35.35 43.46 -15.58
N ASN A 119 34.53 44.51 -15.53
CA ASN A 119 34.18 45.43 -16.62
C ASN A 119 33.81 44.93 -18.07
N VAL A 120 32.49 44.81 -18.33
CA VAL A 120 31.65 45.41 -19.41
C VAL A 120 32.02 45.25 -20.91
N LYS A 121 31.07 44.80 -21.76
CA LYS A 121 30.43 45.56 -22.88
C LYS A 121 29.68 44.67 -23.89
N ILE A 122 28.39 44.95 -24.00
CA ILE A 122 27.48 44.61 -25.12
C ILE A 122 27.95 45.40 -26.37
N PRO A 123 27.85 44.83 -27.58
CA PRO A 123 27.12 45.54 -28.64
C PRO A 123 26.18 44.63 -29.45
N SER A 124 25.06 45.24 -29.81
CA SER A 124 23.98 44.74 -30.67
C SER A 124 24.21 45.14 -32.14
N VAL A 125 23.95 44.23 -33.10
CA VAL A 125 23.46 44.44 -34.49
C VAL A 125 22.99 43.07 -35.03
N ALA A 126 21.68 42.79 -35.19
CA ALA A 126 20.83 42.95 -36.41
C ALA A 126 21.47 42.37 -37.69
N ALA A 127 20.90 41.52 -38.55
CA ALA A 127 19.57 40.94 -38.88
C ALA A 127 19.85 39.59 -39.63
N ASP A 128 18.98 38.59 -39.81
CA ASP A 128 17.76 38.57 -40.63
C ASP A 128 17.11 37.16 -40.60
N ASN A 129 15.76 37.13 -40.60
CA ASN A 129 14.74 36.10 -40.97
C ASN A 129 15.01 34.59 -40.80
N GLY A 130 14.08 33.73 -40.36
CA GLY A 130 12.63 33.78 -40.08
C GLY A 130 12.21 32.31 -39.85
N LYS A 131 11.23 31.93 -39.02
CA LYS A 131 9.79 31.87 -39.37
C LYS A 131 9.00 31.36 -38.17
N GLU A 132 7.80 31.90 -38.04
CA GLU A 132 6.75 31.72 -37.03
C GLU A 132 6.34 30.26 -36.72
N LYS A 133 5.95 30.00 -35.45
CA LYS A 133 4.53 29.72 -35.08
C LYS A 133 4.31 29.57 -33.57
N ASN A 134 3.58 30.55 -33.03
CA ASN A 134 2.33 30.45 -32.25
C ASN A 134 2.27 29.65 -30.92
N LYS A 135 1.99 30.40 -29.82
CA LYS A 135 1.01 30.16 -28.72
C LYS A 135 1.06 28.83 -27.94
N GLU A 136 0.90 28.74 -26.62
CA GLU A 136 0.46 29.63 -25.54
C GLU A 136 0.69 28.84 -24.23
N SER A 137 1.05 29.53 -23.14
CA SER A 137 1.06 29.09 -21.73
C SER A 137 1.50 27.67 -21.36
N GLY A 138 2.75 27.56 -20.90
CA GLY A 138 3.16 26.52 -19.96
C GLY A 138 3.66 27.20 -18.70
N GLU A 139 2.94 27.05 -17.60
CA GLU A 139 3.38 27.43 -16.26
C GLU A 139 4.70 26.67 -15.97
N GLU A 140 5.77 27.44 -15.79
CA GLU A 140 7.06 26.97 -15.31
C GLU A 140 6.90 26.61 -13.83
N GLU A 141 6.42 25.40 -13.54
CA GLU A 141 6.62 24.80 -12.24
C GLU A 141 8.09 24.41 -12.13
N GLU A 142 8.76 24.95 -11.10
CA GLU A 142 10.12 24.64 -10.71
C GLU A 142 10.32 23.11 -10.71
N GLU A 143 11.15 22.59 -11.63
CA GLU A 143 11.60 21.21 -11.57
C GLU A 143 12.39 21.02 -10.27
N ASP A 144 11.77 20.36 -9.30
CA ASP A 144 12.43 19.86 -8.10
C ASP A 144 13.65 19.02 -8.54
N PRO A 145 14.87 19.27 -8.00
CA PRO A 145 16.05 18.48 -8.34
C PRO A 145 15.86 16.97 -8.14
N ASP A 146 14.88 16.53 -7.34
CA ASP A 146 14.52 15.12 -7.14
C ASP A 146 13.68 14.49 -8.26
N ASP A 147 13.14 15.28 -9.19
CA ASP A 147 12.34 14.79 -10.33
C ASP A 147 13.13 14.68 -11.64
N LYS A 148 14.42 15.00 -11.59
CA LYS A 148 15.34 14.85 -12.72
C LYS A 148 15.48 13.38 -13.12
N GLY A 149 14.77 13.01 -14.19
CA GLY A 149 14.79 11.66 -14.77
C GLY A 149 13.54 10.80 -14.52
N LYS A 150 12.51 11.32 -13.84
CA LYS A 150 11.19 10.65 -13.76
C LYS A 150 10.30 11.06 -14.93
N LEU A 151 9.46 10.15 -15.42
CA LEU A 151 8.46 10.52 -16.43
C LEU A 151 7.29 11.24 -15.76
N LYS A 152 6.90 12.39 -16.33
CA LYS A 152 5.71 13.12 -15.91
C LYS A 152 4.46 12.25 -16.13
N PRO A 153 3.60 12.06 -15.12
CA PRO A 153 2.34 11.35 -15.28
C PRO A 153 1.47 11.98 -16.37
N ASN A 154 0.66 11.16 -17.05
CA ASN A 154 -0.36 11.66 -17.96
C ASN A 154 -1.58 12.19 -17.18
N ALA A 155 -2.51 12.87 -17.88
CA ALA A 155 -3.70 13.47 -17.25
C ALA A 155 -4.62 12.45 -16.53
N GLY A 156 -4.47 11.16 -16.80
CA GLY A 156 -5.17 10.07 -16.14
C GLY A 156 -4.35 9.39 -15.05
N ASN A 157 -3.39 10.09 -14.44
CA ASN A 157 -2.47 9.59 -13.40
C ASN A 157 -1.73 8.29 -13.76
N GLY A 158 -1.54 8.03 -15.05
CA GLY A 158 -0.76 6.90 -15.55
C GLY A 158 0.45 7.35 -16.36
N CYS A 159 0.86 6.54 -17.34
CA CYS A 159 2.07 6.79 -18.11
C CYS A 159 1.86 6.51 -19.60
N ASN A 160 2.52 7.32 -20.43
CA ASN A 160 2.54 7.18 -21.89
C ASN A 160 3.91 6.64 -22.32
N LEU A 161 3.94 5.45 -22.91
CA LEU A 161 5.12 4.81 -23.48
C LEU A 161 4.94 4.66 -25.00
N GLU A 162 6.01 4.35 -25.73
CA GLU A 162 5.99 4.31 -27.20
C GLU A 162 4.99 3.31 -27.80
N LYS A 163 4.69 2.21 -27.08
CA LYS A 163 3.86 1.11 -27.58
C LYS A 163 2.51 1.00 -26.89
N TYR A 164 2.32 1.67 -25.76
CA TYR A 164 1.11 1.60 -24.97
C TYR A 164 1.03 2.77 -24.00
N GLN A 165 -0.21 3.10 -23.63
CA GLN A 165 -0.53 4.11 -22.63
C GLN A 165 -1.50 3.48 -21.63
N TRP A 166 -1.38 3.83 -20.37
CA TRP A 166 -2.30 3.42 -19.32
C TRP A 166 -2.69 4.61 -18.46
N THR A 167 -3.86 4.51 -17.85
CA THR A 167 -4.41 5.47 -16.88
C THR A 167 -4.84 4.69 -15.64
N GLN A 168 -4.86 5.34 -14.49
CA GLN A 168 -5.27 4.71 -13.24
C GLN A 168 -6.22 5.62 -12.47
N THR A 169 -7.33 5.03 -12.00
CA THR A 169 -8.26 5.69 -11.09
C THR A 169 -8.36 4.90 -9.78
N LEU A 170 -8.74 5.55 -8.67
CA LEU A 170 -8.90 4.89 -7.37
C LEU A 170 -10.01 3.82 -7.38
N SER A 171 -10.97 3.95 -8.30
CA SER A 171 -12.11 3.04 -8.47
C SER A 171 -11.78 1.71 -9.13
N GLU A 172 -10.58 1.54 -9.69
CA GLU A 172 -10.17 0.31 -10.38
C GLU A 172 -9.40 -0.68 -9.48
N ILE A 173 -9.21 -0.33 -8.20
CA ILE A 173 -8.59 -1.20 -7.19
C ILE A 173 -9.67 -1.65 -6.20
N GLU A 174 -10.28 -2.82 -6.47
CA GLU A 174 -11.16 -3.57 -5.56
C GLU A 174 -10.80 -5.05 -5.59
#